data_AF-A0A483K6P1-F1
#
_entry.id   AF-A0A483K6P1-F1
#
_cell.length_a   1.000
_cell.length_b   1.000
_cell.length_c   1.000
_cell.angle_alpha   90.00
_cell.angle_beta   90.00
_cell.angle_gamma   90.00
#
_symmetry.space_group_name_H-M   'P 1'
#
loop_
_entity.id
_entity.type
_entity.pdbx_description
1 polymer ?
#
loop_
_entity_poly.entity_id
_entity_poly.type
_entity_poly.pdbx_seq_one_letter_code
_entity_poly.pdbx_strand_id
1 'polypeptide(L)'
;MKNEPLCHAPCPIARSLGRIGDSWSIMILRDAFAGFTRFDEFQKSSNVAPNILSRRLKALVDDGLLEKVCYSNTPPRYEYHLTPRGRDFRMVLLALAEWGNRHFAPEGRQMQLVETATQRRVEPVMVDKATGEEIIPGKYAMVPGPAASPLMQYRHEYLLRKREGDNGQKFQPEPYRDAGNESGQ
;
A
#
# COMPACT_ATOMS: atom_id res chain seq x y z
N MET A 1 11.47 -20.19 -15.27
CA MET A 1 11.98 -19.08 -16.09
C MET A 1 12.26 -17.91 -15.17
N LYS A 2 13.36 -17.21 -15.45
CA LYS A 2 14.16 -16.39 -14.54
C LYS A 2 13.37 -15.25 -13.87
N ASN A 3 13.65 -15.04 -12.59
CA ASN A 3 13.29 -13.83 -11.85
C ASN A 3 13.95 -12.63 -12.54
N GLU A 4 13.25 -11.97 -13.46
CA GLU A 4 13.60 -10.60 -13.83
C GLU A 4 13.36 -9.75 -12.57
N PRO A 5 14.38 -9.13 -11.96
CA PRO A 5 14.16 -8.39 -10.74
C PRO A 5 13.30 -7.16 -11.09
N LEU A 6 12.18 -6.97 -10.38
CA LEU A 6 11.23 -5.89 -10.59
C LEU A 6 11.87 -4.48 -10.56
N CYS A 7 13.12 -4.36 -10.11
CA CYS A 7 13.94 -3.16 -10.25
C CYS A 7 14.16 -2.72 -11.72
N HIS A 8 13.98 -3.60 -12.70
CA HIS A 8 14.02 -3.28 -14.13
C HIS A 8 12.64 -3.13 -14.78
N ALA A 9 11.54 -3.34 -14.03
CA ALA A 9 10.21 -3.18 -14.58
C ALA A 9 9.94 -1.70 -14.96
N PRO A 10 9.18 -1.42 -16.04
CA PRO A 10 8.91 -0.04 -16.48
C PRO A 10 8.16 0.79 -15.43
N CYS A 11 7.34 0.14 -14.60
CA CYS A 11 6.54 0.83 -13.60
C CYS A 11 7.39 1.28 -12.37
N PRO A 12 7.38 2.58 -11.99
CA PRO A 12 8.10 3.08 -10.81
C PRO A 12 7.68 2.42 -9.50
N ILE A 13 6.41 2.03 -9.40
CA ILE A 13 5.87 1.26 -8.28
C ILE A 13 6.51 -0.13 -8.24
N ALA A 14 6.65 -0.82 -9.38
CA ALA A 14 7.29 -2.15 -9.44
C ALA A 14 8.77 -2.09 -9.01
N ARG A 15 9.51 -1.05 -9.42
CA ARG A 15 10.91 -0.86 -9.03
C ARG A 15 11.10 -0.66 -7.53
N SER A 16 10.20 0.13 -6.95
CA SER A 16 10.11 0.38 -5.51
C SER A 16 9.83 -0.91 -4.72
N LEU A 17 9.00 -1.78 -5.27
CA LEU A 17 8.50 -2.97 -4.60
C LEU A 17 9.37 -4.21 -4.72
N GLY A 18 10.32 -4.26 -5.66
CA GLY A 18 11.36 -5.29 -5.66
C GLY A 18 12.18 -5.33 -4.34
N ARG A 19 11.99 -4.33 -3.46
CA ARG A 19 12.64 -4.19 -2.16
C ARG A 19 11.68 -4.31 -0.95
N ILE A 20 10.36 -4.41 -1.12
CA ILE A 20 9.37 -4.36 -0.02
C ILE A 20 8.29 -5.46 -0.17
N GLY A 21 8.50 -6.58 0.53
CA GLY A 21 7.50 -7.47 1.15
C GLY A 21 6.42 -8.18 0.32
N ASP A 22 5.58 -7.44 -0.41
CA ASP A 22 4.50 -8.01 -1.24
C ASP A 22 4.27 -7.19 -2.51
N SER A 23 5.23 -7.30 -3.43
CA SER A 23 5.25 -6.52 -4.67
C SER A 23 4.06 -6.78 -5.59
N TRP A 24 3.46 -7.96 -5.53
CA TRP A 24 2.44 -8.39 -6.48
C TRP A 24 1.05 -7.85 -6.14
N SER A 25 0.70 -7.76 -4.85
CA SER A 25 -0.59 -7.19 -4.43
C SER A 25 -0.75 -5.76 -4.92
N ILE A 26 0.31 -4.96 -4.85
CA ILE A 26 0.27 -3.57 -5.29
C ILE A 26 0.25 -3.46 -6.82
N MET A 27 0.93 -4.36 -7.55
CA MET A 27 0.82 -4.42 -9.03
C MET A 27 -0.60 -4.76 -9.47
N ILE A 28 -1.23 -5.73 -8.82
CA ILE A 28 -2.62 -6.11 -9.10
C ILE A 28 -3.55 -4.94 -8.79
N LEU A 29 -3.38 -4.26 -7.66
CA LEU A 29 -4.20 -3.09 -7.32
C LEU A 29 -4.00 -1.96 -8.32
N ARG A 30 -2.76 -1.64 -8.72
CA ARG A 30 -2.47 -0.68 -9.81
C ARG A 30 -3.25 -1.01 -11.07
N ASP A 31 -3.25 -2.29 -11.46
CA ASP A 31 -3.94 -2.75 -12.66
C ASP A 31 -5.46 -2.66 -12.51
N ALA A 32 -6.00 -2.97 -11.33
CA ALA A 32 -7.42 -2.82 -11.05
C ALA A 32 -7.85 -1.35 -11.12
N PHE A 33 -7.03 -0.41 -10.65
CA PHE A 33 -7.28 1.03 -10.81
C PHE A 33 -7.17 1.50 -12.27
N ALA A 34 -6.39 0.81 -13.10
CA ALA A 34 -6.33 1.06 -14.53
C ALA A 34 -7.53 0.46 -15.30
N GLY A 35 -8.37 -0.34 -14.64
CA GLY A 35 -9.58 -0.94 -15.20
C GLY A 35 -9.43 -2.39 -15.63
N PHE A 36 -8.30 -3.05 -15.36
CA PHE A 36 -8.18 -4.49 -15.57
C PHE A 36 -9.02 -5.24 -14.54
N THR A 37 -9.74 -6.25 -14.99
CA THR A 37 -10.69 -7.00 -14.15
C THR A 37 -10.53 -8.50 -14.29
N ARG A 38 -9.91 -8.99 -15.37
CA ARG A 38 -9.81 -10.43 -15.67
C ARG A 38 -8.44 -10.99 -15.30
N PHE A 39 -8.42 -12.28 -14.96
CA PHE A 39 -7.18 -12.96 -14.55
C PHE A 39 -6.08 -12.86 -15.60
N ASP A 40 -6.40 -13.07 -16.87
CA ASP A 40 -5.41 -13.06 -17.96
C ASP A 40 -4.88 -11.65 -18.25
N GLU A 41 -5.69 -10.62 -18.02
CA GLU A 41 -5.26 -9.21 -18.07
C GLU A 41 -4.20 -8.93 -17.01
N PHE A 42 -4.49 -9.24 -15.75
CA PHE A 42 -3.52 -9.09 -14.65
C PHE A 42 -2.23 -9.87 -14.93
N GLN A 43 -2.37 -11.12 -15.39
CA GLN A 43 -1.22 -11.97 -15.69
C GLN A 43 -0.31 -11.36 -16.76
N LYS A 44 -0.88 -10.89 -17.86
CA LYS A 44 -0.14 -10.28 -18.98
C LYS A 44 0.47 -8.94 -18.59
N SER A 45 -0.27 -8.11 -17.85
CA SER A 45 0.17 -6.78 -17.43
C SER A 45 1.34 -6.82 -16.45
N SER A 46 1.27 -7.68 -15.43
CA SER A 46 2.31 -7.75 -14.40
C SER A 46 3.37 -8.83 -14.66
N ASN A 47 3.23 -9.62 -15.73
CA ASN A 47 4.11 -10.77 -16.06
C ASN A 47 4.33 -11.72 -14.87
N VAL A 48 3.28 -11.93 -14.07
CA VAL A 48 3.33 -12.73 -12.85
C VAL A 48 3.00 -14.20 -13.17
N ALA A 49 3.64 -15.13 -12.46
CA ALA A 49 3.30 -16.54 -12.59
C ALA A 49 1.84 -16.81 -12.13
N PRO A 50 1.05 -17.64 -12.85
CA PRO A 50 -0.35 -17.89 -12.52
C PRO A 50 -0.60 -18.31 -11.07
N ASN A 51 0.25 -19.18 -10.51
CA ASN A 51 0.10 -19.66 -9.13
C ASN A 51 0.29 -18.55 -8.10
N ILE A 52 1.17 -17.57 -8.39
CA ILE A 52 1.38 -16.41 -7.52
C ILE A 52 0.18 -15.46 -7.66
N LEU A 53 -0.28 -15.21 -8.89
CA LEU A 53 -1.43 -14.35 -9.16
C LEU A 53 -2.69 -14.87 -8.46
N SER A 54 -3.01 -16.15 -8.60
CA SER A 54 -4.16 -16.77 -7.93
C SER A 54 -4.11 -16.59 -6.41
N ARG A 55 -2.94 -16.78 -5.79
CA ARG A 55 -2.76 -16.60 -4.34
C ARG A 55 -2.98 -15.15 -3.93
N ARG A 56 -2.46 -14.20 -4.71
CA ARG A 56 -2.55 -12.76 -4.41
C ARG A 56 -3.95 -12.20 -4.63
N LEU A 57 -4.61 -12.59 -5.72
CA LEU A 57 -6.02 -12.25 -5.95
C LEU A 57 -6.90 -12.82 -4.83
N LYS A 58 -6.66 -14.07 -4.40
CA LYS A 58 -7.37 -14.63 -3.26
C LYS A 58 -7.14 -13.81 -1.98
N ALA A 59 -5.89 -13.49 -1.65
CA ALA A 59 -5.58 -12.69 -0.46
C ALA A 59 -6.24 -11.30 -0.51
N LEU A 60 -6.18 -10.60 -1.65
CA LEU A 60 -6.82 -9.30 -1.83
C LEU A 60 -8.35 -9.36 -1.71
N VAL A 61 -8.97 -10.48 -2.09
CA VAL A 61 -10.40 -10.73 -1.89
C VAL A 61 -10.71 -11.04 -0.42
N ASP A 62 -9.93 -11.90 0.22
CA ASP A 62 -10.09 -12.25 1.63
C ASP A 62 -9.90 -11.00 2.53
N ASP A 63 -8.98 -10.10 2.16
CA ASP A 63 -8.73 -8.81 2.82
C ASP A 63 -9.78 -7.73 2.45
N GLY A 64 -10.73 -8.04 1.55
CA GLY A 64 -11.80 -7.14 1.15
C GLY A 64 -11.35 -5.92 0.34
N LEU A 65 -10.18 -5.98 -0.31
CA LEU A 65 -9.69 -4.95 -1.24
C LEU A 65 -10.24 -5.17 -2.66
N LEU A 66 -10.47 -6.42 -3.03
CA LEU A 66 -11.13 -6.81 -4.26
C LEU A 66 -12.37 -7.64 -3.94
N GLU A 67 -13.33 -7.65 -4.85
CA GLU A 67 -14.44 -8.61 -4.86
C GLU A 67 -14.36 -9.47 -6.11
N LYS A 68 -14.67 -10.77 -5.98
CA LYS A 68 -14.67 -11.72 -7.09
C LYS A 68 -16.10 -11.91 -7.59
N VAL A 69 -16.38 -11.46 -8.80
CA VAL A 69 -17.72 -11.45 -9.40
C VAL A 69 -17.79 -12.48 -10.53
N CYS A 70 -18.78 -13.38 -10.48
CA CYS A 70 -19.06 -14.29 -11.59
C CYS A 70 -19.89 -13.56 -12.66
N TYR A 71 -19.43 -13.55 -13.92
CA TYR A 71 -20.15 -12.91 -15.03
C TYR A 71 -20.66 -13.90 -16.08
N SER A 72 -20.22 -15.15 -16.04
CA SER A 72 -20.74 -16.23 -16.88
C SER A 72 -20.74 -17.52 -16.08
N ASN A 73 -21.84 -18.27 -16.11
CA ASN A 73 -21.98 -19.53 -15.39
C ASN A 73 -21.64 -20.75 -16.25
N THR A 74 -21.39 -20.58 -17.55
CA THR A 74 -21.20 -21.71 -18.48
C THR A 74 -20.23 -21.35 -19.63
N PRO A 75 -18.92 -21.61 -19.49
CA PRO A 75 -18.21 -22.02 -18.27
C PRO A 75 -18.14 -20.89 -17.23
N PRO A 76 -17.95 -21.18 -15.92
CA PRO A 76 -17.72 -20.18 -14.90
C PRO A 76 -16.58 -19.22 -15.25
N ARG A 77 -16.88 -17.93 -15.36
CA ARG A 77 -15.88 -16.86 -15.57
C ARG A 77 -16.02 -15.78 -14.53
N TYR A 78 -14.88 -15.27 -14.08
CA TYR A 78 -14.81 -14.33 -12.98
C TYR A 78 -14.04 -13.07 -13.36
N GLU A 79 -14.48 -11.97 -12.76
CA GLU A 79 -13.79 -10.69 -12.72
C GLU A 79 -13.47 -10.32 -11.27
N TYR A 80 -12.50 -9.43 -11.11
CA TYR A 80 -12.07 -8.88 -9.83
C TYR A 80 -12.25 -7.38 -9.85
N HIS A 81 -13.10 -6.86 -8.95
CA HIS A 81 -13.48 -5.45 -8.90
C HIS A 81 -12.99 -4.81 -7.61
N LEU A 82 -12.63 -3.52 -7.66
CA LEU A 82 -12.24 -2.76 -6.46
C LEU A 82 -13.44 -2.49 -5.57
N THR A 83 -13.36 -2.95 -4.32
CA THR A 83 -14.31 -2.60 -3.25
C THR A 83 -14.12 -1.13 -2.81
N PRO A 84 -15.01 -0.56 -1.99
CA PRO A 84 -14.77 0.74 -1.36
C PRO A 84 -13.42 0.81 -0.62
N ARG A 85 -13.09 -0.21 0.17
CA ARG A 85 -11.79 -0.33 0.87
C ARG A 85 -10.61 -0.39 -0.12
N GLY A 86 -10.78 -1.11 -1.23
CA GLY A 86 -9.80 -1.15 -2.31
C GLY A 86 -9.57 0.22 -2.95
N ARG A 87 -10.65 0.99 -3.18
CA ARG A 87 -10.58 2.33 -3.78
C ARG A 87 -9.84 3.34 -2.89
N ASP A 88 -9.94 3.22 -1.57
CA ASP A 88 -9.20 4.07 -0.63
C ASP A 88 -7.68 3.89 -0.74
N PHE A 89 -7.22 2.73 -1.23
CA PHE A 89 -5.79 2.46 -1.44
C PHE A 89 -5.15 3.33 -2.55
N ARG A 90 -5.96 4.07 -3.32
CA ARG A 90 -5.47 4.97 -4.38
C ARG A 90 -4.41 5.95 -3.89
N MET A 91 -4.58 6.49 -2.69
CA MET A 91 -3.64 7.48 -2.13
C MET A 91 -2.25 6.88 -1.92
N VAL A 92 -2.18 5.62 -1.48
CA VAL A 92 -0.92 4.88 -1.29
C VAL A 92 -0.22 4.69 -2.63
N LEU A 93 -0.96 4.31 -3.68
CA LEU A 93 -0.42 4.12 -5.03
C LEU A 93 0.15 5.43 -5.60
N LEU A 94 -0.57 6.55 -5.44
CA LEU A 94 -0.12 7.85 -5.93
C LEU A 94 1.15 8.32 -5.23
N ALA A 95 1.18 8.22 -3.89
CA ALA A 95 2.37 8.59 -3.11
C ALA A 95 3.58 7.72 -3.48
N LEU A 96 3.37 6.41 -3.66
CA LEU A 96 4.43 5.48 -4.05
C LEU A 96 4.94 5.75 -5.48
N ALA A 97 4.05 6.10 -6.41
CA ALA A 97 4.44 6.47 -7.77
C ALA A 97 5.27 7.76 -7.80
N GLU A 98 4.88 8.79 -7.03
CA GLU A 98 5.64 10.05 -6.91
C GLU A 98 7.03 9.80 -6.33
N TRP A 99 7.11 9.04 -5.22
CA TRP A 99 8.38 8.65 -4.62
C TRP A 99 9.28 7.86 -5.58
N GLY A 100 8.70 6.87 -6.28
CA GLY A 100 9.39 6.06 -7.28
C GLY A 100 9.96 6.91 -8.41
N ASN A 101 9.17 7.84 -8.94
CA ASN A 101 9.59 8.78 -9.98
C ASN A 101 10.71 9.72 -9.50
N ARG A 102 10.69 10.14 -8.24
CA ARG A 102 11.68 11.08 -7.70
C ARG A 102 13.05 10.43 -7.51
N HIS A 103 13.10 9.14 -7.17
CA HIS A 103 14.34 8.50 -6.72
C HIS A 103 14.84 7.36 -7.63
N PHE A 104 13.99 6.75 -8.45
CA PHE A 104 14.31 5.51 -9.18
C PHE A 104 13.93 5.55 -10.67
N ALA A 105 13.89 6.75 -11.25
CA ALA A 105 13.58 6.99 -12.65
C ALA A 105 14.73 7.72 -13.37
N PRO A 106 15.93 7.10 -13.50
CA PRO A 106 17.08 7.72 -14.16
C PRO A 106 16.82 8.09 -15.62
N GLU A 107 15.92 7.37 -16.29
CA GLU A 107 15.48 7.63 -17.66
C GLU A 107 14.33 8.66 -17.77
N GLY A 108 13.89 9.21 -16.64
CA GLY A 108 12.73 10.10 -16.56
C GLY A 108 11.42 9.39 -16.18
N ARG A 109 10.37 10.17 -15.91
CA ARG A 109 9.09 9.68 -15.39
C ARG A 109 8.37 8.86 -16.47
N GLN A 110 8.19 7.56 -16.24
CA GLN A 110 7.42 6.71 -17.15
C GLN A 110 5.89 6.84 -16.98
N MET A 111 5.45 7.32 -15.82
CA MET A 111 4.05 7.61 -15.50
C MET A 111 3.99 8.89 -14.66
N GLN A 112 3.01 9.74 -14.90
CA GLN A 112 2.79 10.96 -14.11
C GLN A 112 1.31 11.18 -13.86
N LEU A 113 1.00 11.74 -12.70
CA LEU A 113 -0.33 12.22 -12.40
C LEU A 113 -0.55 13.53 -13.16
N VAL A 114 -1.67 13.61 -13.89
CA VAL A 114 -2.07 14.81 -14.61
C VAL A 114 -3.52 15.14 -14.28
N GLU A 115 -3.84 16.42 -14.35
CA GLU A 115 -5.23 16.88 -14.41
C GLU A 115 -5.83 16.47 -15.76
N THR A 116 -6.94 15.74 -15.76
CA THR A 116 -7.51 15.14 -16.98
C THR A 116 -7.83 16.18 -18.06
N ALA A 117 -8.37 17.34 -17.67
CA ALA A 117 -8.80 18.37 -18.62
C ALA A 117 -7.61 19.09 -19.28
N THR A 118 -6.57 19.40 -18.51
CA THR A 118 -5.46 20.27 -18.95
C THR A 118 -4.20 19.50 -19.31
N GLN A 119 -4.12 18.22 -18.93
CA GLN A 119 -2.92 17.38 -18.97
C GLN A 119 -1.74 17.97 -18.18
N ARG A 120 -1.98 18.97 -17.33
CA ARG A 120 -0.96 19.56 -16.47
C ARG A 120 -0.52 18.54 -15.44
N ARG A 121 0.80 18.40 -15.26
CA ARG A 121 1.38 17.56 -14.21
C ARG A 121 0.91 18.05 -12.83
N VAL A 122 0.50 17.08 -12.00
CA VAL A 122 0.13 17.29 -10.61
C VAL A 122 1.17 16.62 -9.73
N GLU A 123 1.66 17.36 -8.75
CA GLU A 123 2.45 16.81 -7.66
C GLU A 123 1.50 16.58 -6.47
N PRO A 124 1.25 15.31 -6.09
CA PRO A 124 0.31 15.02 -5.01
C PRO A 124 0.92 15.41 -3.66
N VAL A 125 0.13 16.14 -2.86
CA VAL A 125 0.43 16.46 -1.46
C VAL A 125 -0.67 15.89 -0.56
N MET A 126 -0.32 15.60 0.70
CA MET A 126 -1.29 15.21 1.71
C MET A 126 -1.71 16.45 2.48
N VAL A 127 -3.02 16.70 2.58
CA VAL A 127 -3.57 17.84 3.31
C VAL A 127 -4.45 17.34 4.44
N ASP A 128 -4.55 18.13 5.51
CA ASP A 128 -5.63 17.97 6.48
C ASP A 128 -6.95 18.34 5.82
N LYS A 129 -7.96 17.47 5.95
CA LYS A 129 -9.24 17.66 5.27
C LYS A 129 -10.03 18.85 5.83
N ALA A 130 -9.89 19.15 7.12
CA ALA A 130 -10.68 20.20 7.77
C ALA A 130 -10.15 21.60 7.42
N THR A 131 -8.84 21.76 7.37
CA THR A 131 -8.18 23.06 7.16
C THR A 131 -7.70 23.27 5.71
N GLY A 132 -7.48 22.20 4.96
CA GLY A 132 -6.83 22.24 3.64
C GLY A 132 -5.32 22.47 3.69
N GLU A 133 -4.72 22.52 4.87
CA GLU A 133 -3.28 22.74 5.04
C GLU A 133 -2.48 21.48 4.74
N GLU A 134 -1.32 21.65 4.10
CA GLU A 134 -0.40 20.54 3.83
C GLU A 134 0.16 19.93 5.12
N ILE A 135 0.18 18.60 5.18
CA ILE A 135 0.76 17.81 6.28
C ILE A 135 2.28 17.76 6.10
N ILE A 136 2.97 18.73 6.70
CA ILE A 136 4.43 18.85 6.66
C ILE A 136 5.11 18.30 7.92
N PRO A 137 6.34 17.76 7.81
CA PRO A 137 7.15 17.38 8.96
C PRO A 137 7.33 18.54 9.95
N GLY A 138 7.24 18.27 11.26
CA GLY A 138 7.47 19.25 12.31
C GLY A 138 6.24 20.04 12.76
N LYS A 139 5.26 20.28 11.87
CA LYS A 139 3.96 20.87 12.25
C LYS A 139 2.99 19.84 12.82
N TYR A 140 2.99 18.63 12.26
CA TYR A 140 2.09 17.54 12.66
C TYR A 140 2.86 16.40 13.33
N ALA A 141 2.21 15.70 14.26
CA ALA A 141 2.77 14.56 14.98
C ALA A 141 1.79 13.39 15.03
N MET A 142 2.30 12.17 14.90
CA MET A 142 1.55 10.97 15.23
C MET A 142 1.64 10.73 16.74
N VAL A 143 0.49 10.66 17.40
CA VAL A 143 0.35 10.40 18.84
C VAL A 143 -0.53 9.16 19.06
N PRO A 144 -0.45 8.49 20.22
CA PRO A 144 -1.35 7.42 20.59
C PRO A 144 -2.81 7.89 20.51
N GLY A 145 -3.65 7.11 19.81
CA GLY A 145 -5.08 7.36 19.77
C GLY A 145 -5.81 6.86 21.04
N PRO A 146 -7.12 7.12 21.17
CA PRO A 146 -7.90 6.72 22.35
C PRO A 146 -7.91 5.21 22.63
N ALA A 147 -7.73 4.39 21.61
CA ALA A 147 -7.66 2.93 21.71
C ALA A 147 -6.21 2.39 21.62
N ALA A 148 -5.20 3.22 21.85
CA ALA A 148 -3.81 2.80 21.75
C ALA A 148 -3.49 1.73 22.80
N SER A 149 -2.92 0.61 22.34
CA SER A 149 -2.43 -0.44 23.23
C SER A 149 -1.32 0.06 24.17
N PRO A 150 -1.06 -0.63 25.29
CA PRO A 150 0.04 -0.27 26.20
C PRO A 150 1.39 -0.15 25.49
N LEU A 151 1.66 -1.03 24.51
CA LEU A 151 2.86 -0.95 23.69
C LEU A 151 2.93 0.35 22.87
N MET A 152 1.80 0.77 22.28
CA MET A 152 1.78 1.98 21.47
C MET A 152 1.95 3.25 22.33
N GLN A 153 1.37 3.26 23.53
CA GLN A 153 1.57 4.33 24.53
C GLN A 153 3.04 4.40 24.96
N TYR A 154 3.62 3.25 25.37
CA TYR A 154 5.02 3.14 25.76
C TYR A 154 5.97 3.62 24.65
N ARG A 155 5.72 3.20 23.39
CA ARG A 155 6.52 3.62 22.23
C ARG A 155 6.54 5.13 22.08
N HIS A 156 5.41 5.80 22.29
CA HIS A 156 5.33 7.24 22.18
C HIS A 156 6.11 7.96 23.28
N GLU A 157 5.89 7.57 24.54
CA GLU A 157 6.60 8.15 25.69
C GLU A 157 8.11 7.94 25.63
N TYR A 158 8.55 6.77 25.18
CA TYR A 158 9.96 6.48 24.94
C TYR A 158 10.57 7.45 23.91
N LEU A 159 9.86 7.70 22.81
CA LEU A 159 10.33 8.60 21.76
C LEU A 159 10.32 10.07 22.18
N LEU A 160 9.38 10.50 23.04
CA LEU A 160 9.36 11.85 23.61
C LEU A 160 10.61 12.07 24.49
N ARG A 161 10.86 11.17 25.45
CA ARG A 161 12.06 11.21 26.30
C ARG A 161 13.36 11.25 25.49
N LYS A 162 13.45 10.42 24.44
CA LYS A 162 14.61 10.41 23.55
C LYS A 162 14.80 11.74 22.81
N ARG A 163 13.72 12.42 22.40
CA ARG A 163 13.79 13.75 21.77
C ARG A 163 14.21 14.84 22.77
N GLU A 164 13.86 14.68 24.04
CA GLU A 164 14.27 15.56 25.14
C GLU A 164 15.72 15.32 25.58
N GLY A 165 16.41 14.33 24.99
CA GLY A 165 17.82 14.06 25.22
C GLY A 165 18.09 12.91 26.19
N ASP A 166 17.06 12.28 26.75
CA ASP A 166 17.23 11.08 27.57
C ASP A 166 17.51 9.86 26.69
N ASN A 167 18.81 9.56 26.54
CA ASN A 167 19.31 8.38 25.84
C ASN A 167 19.72 7.25 26.79
N GLY A 168 19.52 7.40 28.10
CA GLY A 168 19.98 6.44 29.10
C GLY A 168 19.09 5.20 29.19
N GLN A 169 17.80 5.35 28.88
CA GLN A 169 16.84 4.26 28.96
C GLN A 169 16.84 3.39 27.68
N LYS A 170 16.98 2.08 27.85
CA LYS A 170 16.82 1.11 26.77
C LYS A 170 15.33 0.94 26.43
N PHE A 171 15.03 0.71 25.16
CA PHE A 171 13.68 0.37 24.72
C PHE A 171 13.32 -1.05 25.22
N GLN A 172 12.46 -1.11 26.24
CA GLN A 172 12.02 -2.33 26.91
C GLN A 172 10.52 -2.23 27.23
N PRO A 173 9.64 -2.48 26.25
CA PRO A 173 8.21 -2.57 26.52
C PRO A 173 7.89 -3.84 27.32
N GLU A 174 6.92 -3.75 28.23
CA GLU A 174 6.31 -4.94 28.85
C GLU A 174 5.75 -5.88 27.76
N PRO A 175 5.78 -7.21 27.97
CA PRO A 175 5.24 -8.16 27.00
C PRO A 175 3.77 -7.85 26.72
N TYR A 176 3.41 -7.74 25.44
CA TYR A 176 2.01 -7.60 25.04
C TYR A 176 1.24 -8.86 25.47
N ARG A 177 0.39 -8.72 26.51
CA ARG A 177 -0.56 -9.77 26.90
C ARG A 177 -1.81 -9.60 26.06
N ASP A 178 -2.05 -10.55 25.17
CA ASP A 178 -3.25 -10.56 24.35
C ASP A 178 -4.43 -10.94 25.25
N ALA A 179 -5.36 -9.99 25.48
CA ALA A 179 -6.53 -10.20 26.33
C ALA A 179 -7.56 -11.20 25.74
N GLY A 180 -7.26 -11.80 24.59
CA GLY A 180 -8.15 -12.71 23.85
C GLY A 180 -7.84 -14.19 23.95
N ASN A 181 -6.87 -14.64 24.78
CA ASN A 181 -6.42 -16.03 24.80
C ASN A 181 -6.62 -16.76 26.15
N GLU A 182 -7.59 -16.34 26.97
CA GLU A 182 -7.96 -16.99 28.24
C GLU A 182 -9.30 -17.76 28.20
N SER A 183 -9.71 -18.27 27.04
CA SER A 183 -10.88 -19.18 26.96
C SER A 183 -10.59 -20.39 26.08
N GLY A 184 -10.07 -21.45 26.71
CA GLY A 184 -9.84 -22.75 26.07
C GLY A 184 -9.04 -23.72 26.94
N GLN A 185 -9.56 -24.06 28.11
CA GLN A 185 -9.33 -25.35 28.76
C GLN A 185 -10.52 -26.25 28.48
#